data_AF-A0A7D8YX90-F1
#
_entry.id   AF-A0A7D8YX90-F1
#
_cell.length_a   1.000
_cell.length_b   1.000
_cell.length_c   1.000
_cell.angle_alpha   90.00
_cell.angle_beta   90.00
_cell.angle_gamma   90.00
#
_symmetry.space_group_name_H-M   'P 1'
#
loop_
_entity.id
_entity.type
_entity.pdbx_description
1 polymer ?
#
loop_
_entity_poly.entity_id
_entity_poly.type
_entity_poly.pdbx_seq_one_letter_code
_entity_poly.pdbx_strand_id
1 'polypeptide(L)'
;PSPTPLPPPNSPLKTPRYNDIPISTSEWKPTEELFRAAKTAIPGTPESYWSHSLYRPSTSPTQKVTVHYCKSLHTTERVLKTYFLNTPLLGFDIEWLKNAHRNANPKQNVSLIQIASASRVALFHIALYPGTELVAPTLKRLLEDDTVTKVGVSIKSDCTRLRTHLRIDVRGLFELSHLYKLIKFSSSRAQQKLINKKLVSLATQVQEHLHLPMYKGDVVRGSDWSRGLNLEQIRYAASDSYAGVQLFDTMECKRKALEPTPPRPSHAELNLPIRVAEGLEIETDGEVDVEDEGEPEKPVVAKRKYTRKAVAYPAKVKDGDAKMEEAIR
;
A
#
# COMPACT_ATOMS: atom_id res chain seq x y z
N PRO A 1 17.92 -33.90 -6.76
CA PRO A 1 17.70 -32.68 -5.95
C PRO A 1 18.78 -31.63 -6.22
N SER A 2 18.47 -30.67 -7.11
CA SER A 2 19.37 -29.55 -7.41
C SER A 2 19.45 -28.62 -6.19
N PRO A 3 20.64 -28.16 -5.80
CA PRO A 3 20.80 -27.30 -4.62
C PRO A 3 20.13 -25.96 -4.87
N THR A 4 19.31 -25.52 -3.91
CA THR A 4 18.67 -24.21 -3.93
C THR A 4 19.76 -23.14 -3.90
N PRO A 5 19.72 -22.13 -4.79
CA PRO A 5 20.77 -21.12 -4.83
C PRO A 5 20.73 -20.30 -3.54
N LEU A 6 21.89 -20.16 -2.90
CA LEU A 6 22.07 -19.27 -1.76
C LEU A 6 21.72 -17.83 -2.18
N PRO A 7 21.00 -17.06 -1.35
CA PRO A 7 20.69 -15.68 -1.66
C PRO A 7 21.98 -14.85 -1.74
N PRO A 8 22.01 -13.80 -2.58
CA PRO A 8 23.21 -13.02 -2.84
C PRO A 8 23.76 -12.38 -1.55
N PRO A 9 25.09 -12.18 -1.45
CA PRO A 9 25.77 -11.77 -0.21
C PRO A 9 25.31 -10.41 0.36
N ASN A 10 24.61 -9.60 -0.43
CA ASN A 10 24.00 -8.33 -0.03
C ASN A 10 22.48 -8.40 0.17
N SER A 11 21.95 -9.51 0.68
CA SER A 11 20.56 -9.54 1.14
C SER A 11 20.40 -8.54 2.30
N PRO A 12 19.41 -7.62 2.29
CA PRO A 12 19.23 -6.63 3.34
C PRO A 12 19.23 -7.25 4.74
N LEU A 13 18.71 -8.47 4.87
CA LEU A 13 18.56 -9.24 6.10
C LEU A 13 19.85 -9.45 6.91
N LYS A 14 21.04 -9.33 6.30
CA LYS A 14 22.33 -9.50 6.99
C LYS A 14 23.00 -8.19 7.43
N THR A 15 22.40 -7.02 7.15
CA THR A 15 22.97 -5.76 7.64
C THR A 15 22.67 -5.57 9.14
N PRO A 16 23.66 -5.20 9.97
CA PRO A 16 23.49 -5.10 11.43
C PRO A 16 22.28 -4.25 11.85
N ARG A 17 21.97 -3.19 11.07
CA ARG A 17 20.84 -2.27 11.32
C ARG A 17 19.45 -2.90 11.34
N TYR A 18 19.27 -4.10 10.76
CA TYR A 18 17.98 -4.79 10.73
C TYR A 18 17.92 -5.96 11.70
N ASN A 19 18.90 -6.08 12.59
CA ASN A 19 18.89 -7.13 13.60
C ASN A 19 18.04 -6.76 14.81
N ASP A 20 17.73 -5.49 15.05
CA ASP A 20 16.95 -5.09 16.23
C ASP A 20 15.46 -4.98 15.92
N ILE A 21 14.64 -5.11 16.97
CA ILE A 21 13.20 -4.83 16.87
C ILE A 21 13.01 -3.39 16.36
N PRO A 22 12.12 -3.17 15.38
CA PRO A 22 11.78 -1.83 14.91
C PRO A 22 11.38 -0.87 16.02
N ILE A 23 11.84 0.38 15.93
CA ILE A 23 11.36 1.44 16.82
C ILE A 23 9.85 1.65 16.66
N SER A 24 9.18 1.90 17.77
CA SER A 24 7.72 2.04 17.81
C SER A 24 7.27 2.73 19.10
N THR A 25 6.24 3.56 19.00
CA THR A 25 5.51 4.14 20.15
C THR A 25 4.27 3.35 20.54
N SER A 26 3.89 2.34 19.77
CA SER A 26 2.77 1.44 20.06
C SER A 26 3.03 0.57 21.29
N GLU A 27 2.03 0.35 22.13
CA GLU A 27 2.06 -0.67 23.20
C GLU A 27 2.13 -2.10 22.66
N TRP A 28 1.76 -2.29 21.40
CA TRP A 28 1.79 -3.58 20.71
C TRP A 28 3.07 -3.67 19.88
N LYS A 29 3.96 -4.60 20.25
CA LYS A 29 5.25 -4.82 19.58
C LYS A 29 5.54 -6.32 19.44
N PRO A 30 6.42 -6.73 18.52
CA PRO A 30 6.99 -8.07 18.55
C PRO A 30 7.75 -8.29 19.86
N THR A 31 7.65 -9.48 20.45
CA THR A 31 8.58 -9.85 21.53
C THR A 31 9.94 -10.17 20.94
N GLU A 32 11.01 -9.99 21.72
CA GLU A 32 12.37 -10.35 21.29
C GLU A 32 12.44 -11.81 20.84
N GLU A 33 11.83 -12.71 21.62
CA GLU A 33 11.75 -14.13 21.29
C GLU A 33 11.10 -14.37 19.92
N LEU A 34 9.90 -13.81 19.67
CA LEU A 34 9.17 -14.04 18.43
C LEU A 34 9.87 -13.41 17.22
N PHE A 35 10.45 -12.22 17.41
CA PHE A 35 11.19 -11.53 16.36
C PHE A 35 12.47 -12.31 15.98
N ARG A 36 13.22 -12.80 16.98
CA ARG A 36 14.42 -13.62 16.75
C ARG A 36 14.07 -14.95 16.12
N ALA A 37 13.02 -15.63 16.60
CA ALA A 37 12.53 -16.87 16.01
C ALA A 37 12.20 -16.71 14.53
N ALA A 38 11.51 -15.63 14.16
CA ALA A 38 11.20 -15.32 12.76
C ALA A 38 12.45 -15.02 11.92
N LYS A 39 13.43 -14.29 12.49
CA LYS A 39 14.72 -14.00 11.83
C LYS A 39 15.54 -15.26 11.55
N THR A 40 15.50 -16.24 12.45
CA THR A 40 16.27 -17.49 12.34
C THR A 40 15.51 -18.61 11.64
N ALA A 41 14.22 -18.45 11.38
CA ALA A 41 13.42 -19.41 10.65
C ALA A 41 13.93 -19.62 9.22
N ILE A 42 13.62 -20.79 8.66
CA ILE A 42 14.06 -21.17 7.32
C ILE A 42 13.47 -20.16 6.31
N PRO A 43 14.31 -19.47 5.51
CA PRO A 43 13.82 -18.48 4.55
C PRO A 43 12.78 -19.08 3.60
N GLY A 44 11.64 -18.41 3.49
CA GLY A 44 10.54 -18.84 2.63
C GLY A 44 9.45 -19.65 3.34
N THR A 45 9.64 -20.02 4.61
CA THR A 45 8.56 -20.65 5.40
C THR A 45 7.66 -19.58 6.04
N PRO A 46 6.40 -19.93 6.39
CA PRO A 46 5.48 -19.02 7.06
C PRO A 46 6.05 -18.32 8.30
N GLU A 47 6.91 -19.01 9.05
CA GLU A 47 7.54 -18.53 10.28
C GLU A 47 8.62 -17.48 10.01
N SER A 48 9.21 -17.47 8.81
CA SER A 48 10.23 -16.48 8.41
C SER A 48 9.63 -15.12 8.04
N TYR A 49 8.31 -15.06 7.86
CA TYR A 49 7.64 -13.85 7.38
C TYR A 49 7.10 -12.98 8.52
N TRP A 50 7.13 -11.68 8.29
CA TRP A 50 6.41 -10.71 9.07
C TRP A 50 4.90 -10.99 9.02
N SER A 51 4.25 -10.93 10.18
CA SER A 51 2.80 -11.08 10.32
C SER A 51 2.29 -10.36 11.57
N HIS A 52 1.00 -10.02 11.58
CA HIS A 52 0.31 -9.52 12.79
C HIS A 52 0.45 -10.48 14.00
N SER A 53 0.68 -11.78 13.75
CA SER A 53 0.84 -12.80 14.79
C SER A 53 2.09 -12.64 15.66
N LEU A 54 3.04 -11.78 15.26
CA LEU A 54 4.23 -11.48 16.04
C LEU A 54 3.95 -10.52 17.22
N TYR A 55 2.87 -9.75 17.15
CA TYR A 55 2.65 -8.61 18.05
C TYR A 55 1.88 -8.98 19.32
N ARG A 56 2.35 -8.44 20.44
CA ARG A 56 1.80 -8.61 21.80
C ARG A 56 1.80 -7.27 22.51
N PRO A 57 0.86 -7.00 23.44
CA PRO A 57 0.95 -5.85 24.31
C PRO A 57 2.08 -6.05 25.33
N SER A 58 2.81 -4.99 25.66
CA SER A 58 3.91 -5.03 26.63
C SER A 58 3.47 -5.53 28.02
N THR A 59 2.21 -5.30 28.38
CA THR A 59 1.62 -5.70 29.67
C THR A 59 1.19 -7.17 29.72
N SER A 60 1.02 -7.84 28.57
CA SER A 60 0.57 -9.24 28.52
C SER A 60 1.18 -9.95 27.30
N PRO A 61 2.44 -10.44 27.39
CA PRO A 61 3.17 -11.04 26.28
C PRO A 61 2.53 -12.29 25.66
N THR A 62 1.54 -12.91 26.32
CA THR A 62 0.78 -14.04 25.79
C THR A 62 -0.44 -13.62 24.95
N GLN A 63 -0.90 -12.36 25.08
CA GLN A 63 -2.10 -11.87 24.42
C GLN A 63 -1.83 -11.56 22.94
N LYS A 64 -2.53 -12.25 22.05
CA LYS A 64 -2.40 -12.08 20.59
C LYS A 64 -3.32 -10.97 20.06
N VAL A 65 -2.93 -10.40 18.92
CA VAL A 65 -3.83 -9.55 18.10
C VAL A 65 -5.09 -10.35 17.75
N THR A 66 -6.26 -9.80 18.03
CA THR A 66 -7.53 -10.49 17.77
C THR A 66 -8.01 -10.23 16.35
N VAL A 67 -8.32 -11.29 15.59
CA VAL A 67 -8.90 -11.18 14.25
C VAL A 67 -10.40 -11.50 14.30
N HIS A 68 -11.24 -10.54 13.95
CA HIS A 68 -12.69 -10.67 13.85
C HIS A 68 -13.08 -11.01 12.41
N TYR A 69 -13.66 -12.18 12.17
CA TYR A 69 -14.15 -12.56 10.85
C TYR A 69 -15.67 -12.44 10.77
N CYS A 70 -16.15 -11.38 10.11
CA CYS A 70 -17.57 -11.01 10.10
C CYS A 70 -18.19 -11.36 8.75
N LYS A 71 -19.31 -12.09 8.77
CA LYS A 71 -20.03 -12.56 7.56
C LYS A 71 -21.44 -11.98 7.46
N SER A 72 -21.77 -10.97 8.26
CA SER A 72 -23.08 -10.31 8.23
C SER A 72 -23.00 -8.85 8.66
N LEU A 73 -24.01 -8.07 8.30
CA LEU A 73 -24.21 -6.70 8.80
C LEU A 73 -24.23 -6.66 10.33
N HIS A 74 -24.98 -7.56 10.96
CA HIS A 74 -25.10 -7.62 12.41
C HIS A 74 -23.75 -7.81 13.12
N THR A 75 -22.93 -8.77 12.65
CA THR A 75 -21.61 -9.02 13.25
C THR A 75 -20.65 -7.85 13.01
N THR A 76 -20.75 -7.21 11.86
CA THR A 76 -19.96 -6.02 11.49
C THR A 76 -20.29 -4.82 12.36
N GLU A 77 -21.58 -4.50 12.51
CA GLU A 77 -22.08 -3.46 13.40
C GLU A 77 -21.60 -3.65 14.84
N ARG A 78 -21.76 -4.88 15.37
CA ARG A 78 -21.34 -5.21 16.73
C ARG A 78 -19.83 -5.01 16.91
N VAL A 79 -19.01 -5.55 16.01
CA VAL A 79 -17.54 -5.46 16.10
C VAL A 79 -17.07 -4.01 16.03
N LEU A 80 -17.60 -3.22 15.10
CA LEU A 80 -17.22 -1.82 14.95
C LEU A 80 -17.58 -0.98 16.18
N LYS A 81 -18.83 -1.09 16.65
CA LYS A 81 -19.32 -0.36 17.83
C LYS A 81 -18.54 -0.70 19.08
N THR A 82 -18.14 -1.96 19.23
CA THR A 82 -17.43 -2.42 20.44
C THR A 82 -15.95 -2.04 20.43
N TYR A 83 -15.29 -2.05 19.28
CA TYR A 83 -13.82 -2.08 19.23
C TYR A 83 -13.15 -1.02 18.37
N PHE A 84 -13.86 -0.28 17.51
CA PHE A 84 -13.23 0.58 16.49
C PHE A 84 -13.68 2.05 16.48
N LEU A 85 -14.76 2.43 17.17
CA LEU A 85 -15.30 3.80 17.10
C LEU A 85 -14.36 4.88 17.65
N ASN A 86 -13.51 4.55 18.62
CA ASN A 86 -12.62 5.52 19.28
C ASN A 86 -11.15 5.34 18.85
N THR A 87 -10.94 4.81 17.65
CA THR A 87 -9.60 4.52 17.13
C THR A 87 -9.23 5.54 16.06
N PRO A 88 -8.33 6.51 16.34
CA PRO A 88 -8.04 7.62 15.42
C PRO A 88 -7.18 7.22 14.21
N LEU A 89 -6.54 6.05 14.27
CA LEU A 89 -5.67 5.53 13.21
C LEU A 89 -6.05 4.08 12.91
N LEU A 90 -6.41 3.81 11.66
CA LEU A 90 -6.83 2.50 11.18
C LEU A 90 -5.99 2.05 10.00
N GLY A 91 -5.44 0.84 10.07
CA GLY A 91 -4.95 0.17 8.88
C GLY A 91 -6.12 -0.26 8.00
N PHE A 92 -6.03 -0.06 6.70
CA PHE A 92 -7.14 -0.26 5.77
C PHE A 92 -6.67 -0.92 4.48
N ASP A 93 -7.42 -1.93 4.05
CA ASP A 93 -7.23 -2.62 2.76
C ASP A 93 -8.54 -3.32 2.33
N ILE A 94 -8.65 -3.69 1.05
CA ILE A 94 -9.80 -4.43 0.51
C ILE A 94 -9.34 -5.56 -0.42
N GLU A 95 -10.16 -6.61 -0.52
CA GLU A 95 -9.97 -7.66 -1.53
C GLU A 95 -11.23 -7.85 -2.37
N TRP A 96 -11.04 -8.34 -3.59
CA TRP A 96 -12.11 -8.53 -4.58
C TRP A 96 -11.83 -9.74 -5.47
N LEU A 97 -12.87 -10.24 -6.13
CA LEU A 97 -12.71 -11.33 -7.09
C LEU A 97 -11.79 -10.87 -8.23
N LYS A 98 -10.67 -11.57 -8.46
CA LYS A 98 -9.59 -11.18 -9.40
C LYS A 98 -10.08 -10.70 -10.77
N ASN A 99 -11.08 -11.39 -11.33
CA ASN A 99 -11.65 -11.10 -12.65
C ASN A 99 -13.02 -10.39 -12.58
N ALA A 100 -13.30 -9.67 -11.48
CA ALA A 100 -14.54 -8.91 -11.35
C ALA A 100 -14.64 -7.84 -12.44
N HIS A 101 -15.62 -8.00 -13.31
CA HIS A 101 -15.94 -6.99 -14.32
C HIS A 101 -16.50 -5.73 -13.64
N ARG A 102 -16.30 -4.54 -14.23
CA ARG A 102 -16.78 -3.27 -13.68
C ARG A 102 -18.31 -3.25 -13.43
N ASN A 103 -19.07 -3.99 -14.24
CA ASN A 103 -20.52 -4.07 -14.10
C ASN A 103 -20.98 -5.29 -13.29
N ALA A 104 -20.05 -6.06 -12.72
CA ALA A 104 -20.36 -7.21 -11.89
C ALA A 104 -20.94 -6.77 -10.53
N ASN A 105 -21.54 -7.73 -9.83
CA ASN A 105 -22.15 -7.53 -8.51
C ASN A 105 -21.18 -6.81 -7.55
N PRO A 106 -21.62 -5.81 -6.76
CA PRO A 106 -20.81 -5.17 -5.74
C PRO A 106 -20.05 -6.13 -4.83
N LYS A 107 -20.65 -7.28 -4.48
CA LYS A 107 -19.99 -8.33 -3.69
C LYS A 107 -18.74 -8.95 -4.34
N GLN A 108 -18.65 -8.94 -5.67
CA GLN A 108 -17.48 -9.42 -6.40
C GLN A 108 -16.44 -8.32 -6.56
N ASN A 109 -16.89 -7.07 -6.67
CA ASN A 109 -16.01 -5.91 -6.83
C ASN A 109 -15.40 -5.42 -5.51
N VAL A 110 -16.06 -5.70 -4.38
CA VAL A 110 -15.57 -5.50 -3.01
C VAL A 110 -16.03 -6.71 -2.20
N SER A 111 -15.17 -7.73 -2.13
CA SER A 111 -15.51 -8.98 -1.43
C SER A 111 -15.21 -8.91 0.06
N LEU A 112 -14.09 -8.28 0.41
CA LEU A 112 -13.59 -8.18 1.78
C LEU A 112 -13.16 -6.74 2.05
N ILE A 113 -13.56 -6.19 3.19
CA ILE A 113 -13.02 -4.93 3.74
C ILE A 113 -12.27 -5.27 5.01
N GLN A 114 -11.08 -4.71 5.15
CA GLN A 114 -10.16 -5.02 6.24
C GLN A 114 -9.86 -3.74 7.01
N ILE A 115 -10.04 -3.78 8.33
CA ILE A 115 -9.71 -2.66 9.22
C ILE A 115 -8.86 -3.17 10.37
N ALA A 116 -7.73 -2.52 10.62
CA ALA A 116 -6.82 -2.86 11.69
C ALA A 116 -6.62 -1.69 12.66
N SER A 117 -6.52 -2.02 13.95
CA SER A 117 -6.00 -1.17 15.02
C SER A 117 -4.74 -1.84 15.58
N ALA A 118 -4.06 -1.20 16.55
CA ALA A 118 -2.90 -1.80 17.19
C ALA A 118 -3.18 -3.15 17.87
N SER A 119 -4.42 -3.43 18.29
CA SER A 119 -4.78 -4.64 19.06
C SER A 119 -5.67 -5.64 18.32
N ARG A 120 -6.33 -5.19 17.23
CA ARG A 120 -7.42 -5.94 16.59
C ARG A 120 -7.45 -5.70 15.09
N VAL A 121 -7.80 -6.75 14.36
CA VAL A 121 -8.13 -6.71 12.94
C VAL A 121 -9.58 -7.15 12.77
N ALA A 122 -10.35 -6.47 11.92
CA ALA A 122 -11.66 -6.89 11.49
C ALA A 122 -11.68 -7.13 9.97
N LEU A 123 -12.17 -8.31 9.59
CA LEU A 123 -12.34 -8.78 8.23
C LEU A 123 -13.86 -8.84 7.95
N PHE A 124 -14.38 -7.83 7.25
CA PHE A 124 -15.78 -7.72 6.88
C PHE A 124 -16.01 -8.35 5.51
N HIS A 125 -16.52 -9.58 5.52
CA HIS A 125 -16.68 -10.38 4.31
C HIS A 125 -18.00 -10.06 3.60
N ILE A 126 -18.02 -8.95 2.89
CA ILE A 126 -19.17 -8.40 2.17
C ILE A 126 -19.77 -9.44 1.20
N ALA A 127 -18.94 -10.24 0.54
CA ALA A 127 -19.41 -11.27 -0.38
C ALA A 127 -20.29 -12.34 0.28
N LEU A 128 -20.16 -12.54 1.59
CA LEU A 128 -20.93 -13.53 2.35
C LEU A 128 -22.11 -12.94 3.11
N TYR A 129 -22.32 -11.61 3.05
CA TYR A 129 -23.46 -11.01 3.73
C TYR A 129 -24.78 -11.58 3.18
N PRO A 130 -25.74 -11.94 4.04
CA PRO A 130 -27.07 -12.30 3.58
C PRO A 130 -27.79 -11.08 3.01
N GLY A 131 -28.62 -11.28 1.99
CA GLY A 131 -29.42 -10.22 1.38
C GLY A 131 -28.64 -9.27 0.47
N THR A 132 -29.29 -8.14 0.15
CA THR A 132 -28.83 -7.09 -0.78
C THR A 132 -28.25 -5.86 -0.09
N GLU A 133 -28.50 -5.69 1.21
CA GLU A 133 -27.88 -4.63 2.00
C GLU A 133 -26.44 -5.03 2.37
N LEU A 134 -25.46 -4.22 1.94
CA LEU A 134 -24.04 -4.57 2.03
C LEU A 134 -23.24 -3.68 2.97
N VAL A 135 -23.81 -2.56 3.40
CA VAL A 135 -23.06 -1.51 4.09
C VAL A 135 -23.65 -1.29 5.47
N ALA A 136 -22.91 -1.70 6.49
CA ALA A 136 -23.22 -1.42 7.88
C ALA A 136 -23.14 0.11 8.13
N PRO A 137 -24.16 0.76 8.72
CA PRO A 137 -24.15 2.21 8.96
C PRO A 137 -22.92 2.71 9.73
N THR A 138 -22.46 1.94 10.72
CA THR A 138 -21.26 2.26 11.49
C THR A 138 -19.99 2.16 10.63
N LEU A 139 -19.93 1.21 9.70
CA LEU A 139 -18.79 1.08 8.78
C LEU A 139 -18.68 2.30 7.87
N LYS A 140 -19.81 2.70 7.27
CA LYS A 140 -19.87 3.89 6.41
C LYS A 140 -19.45 5.14 7.20
N ARG A 141 -20.06 5.38 8.37
CA ARG A 141 -19.72 6.52 9.22
C ARG A 141 -18.22 6.55 9.57
N LEU A 142 -17.64 5.42 9.99
CA LEU A 142 -16.22 5.33 10.36
C LEU A 142 -15.27 5.61 9.17
N LEU A 143 -15.61 5.09 7.99
CA LEU A 143 -14.79 5.28 6.80
C LEU A 143 -14.90 6.70 6.22
N GLU A 144 -16.07 7.33 6.33
CA GLU A 144 -16.33 8.69 5.84
C GLU A 144 -15.90 9.80 6.83
N ASP A 145 -15.56 9.44 8.07
CA ASP A 145 -15.03 10.36 9.07
C ASP A 145 -13.57 10.77 8.73
N ASP A 146 -13.33 12.05 8.48
CA ASP A 146 -12.02 12.59 8.12
C ASP A 146 -11.10 12.83 9.34
N THR A 147 -11.63 12.76 10.56
CA THR A 147 -10.85 12.82 11.80
C THR A 147 -10.16 11.48 12.09
N VAL A 148 -10.65 10.38 11.51
CA VAL A 148 -10.04 9.06 11.58
C VAL A 148 -9.13 8.84 10.39
N THR A 149 -7.83 8.68 10.63
CA THR A 149 -6.86 8.42 9.57
C THR A 149 -6.88 6.95 9.16
N LYS A 150 -7.06 6.67 7.87
CA LYS A 150 -6.96 5.32 7.28
C LYS A 150 -5.64 5.20 6.53
N VAL A 151 -4.74 4.33 6.99
CA VAL A 151 -3.41 4.10 6.39
C VAL A 151 -3.40 2.87 5.50
N GLY A 152 -2.73 2.97 4.36
CA GLY A 152 -2.58 1.87 3.40
C GLY A 152 -1.59 2.19 2.29
N VAL A 153 -1.46 1.27 1.33
CA VAL A 153 -0.64 1.43 0.12
C VAL A 153 -1.53 1.35 -1.11
N SER A 154 -1.41 2.31 -2.02
CA SER A 154 -2.34 2.46 -3.15
C SER A 154 -3.79 2.76 -2.73
N ILE A 155 -3.97 3.34 -1.54
CA ILE A 155 -5.27 3.44 -0.84
C ILE A 155 -6.37 4.14 -1.64
N LYS A 156 -6.00 5.12 -2.49
CA LYS A 156 -6.98 5.83 -3.33
C LYS A 156 -7.67 4.91 -4.35
N SER A 157 -6.98 3.87 -4.83
CA SER A 157 -7.55 2.87 -5.74
C SER A 157 -8.67 2.10 -5.03
N ASP A 158 -8.41 1.65 -3.81
CA ASP A 158 -9.35 0.90 -2.99
C ASP A 158 -10.58 1.75 -2.67
N CYS A 159 -10.35 3.00 -2.28
CA CYS A 159 -11.43 3.95 -1.98
C CYS A 159 -12.27 4.30 -3.22
N THR A 160 -11.65 4.38 -4.40
CA THR A 160 -12.38 4.56 -5.67
C THR A 160 -13.32 3.37 -5.93
N ARG A 161 -12.87 2.15 -5.62
CA ARG A 161 -13.65 0.93 -5.78
C ARG A 161 -14.80 0.88 -4.77
N LEU A 162 -14.57 1.24 -3.51
CA LEU A 162 -15.62 1.40 -2.50
C LEU A 162 -16.68 2.42 -2.89
N ARG A 163 -16.27 3.61 -3.35
CA ARG A 163 -17.22 4.65 -3.80
C ARG A 163 -18.07 4.15 -4.95
N THR A 164 -17.45 3.46 -5.92
CA THR A 164 -18.13 2.96 -7.12
C THR A 164 -19.16 1.88 -6.80
N HIS A 165 -18.80 0.90 -5.95
CA HIS A 165 -19.61 -0.31 -5.77
C HIS A 165 -20.45 -0.33 -4.50
N LEU A 166 -20.01 0.37 -3.44
CA LEU A 166 -20.70 0.41 -2.15
C LEU A 166 -21.15 1.82 -1.74
N ARG A 167 -20.87 2.85 -2.55
CA ARG A 167 -21.23 4.25 -2.26
C ARG A 167 -20.70 4.73 -0.91
N ILE A 168 -19.47 4.34 -0.58
CA ILE A 168 -18.73 4.82 0.59
C ILE A 168 -17.64 5.78 0.10
N ASP A 169 -17.69 7.04 0.49
CA ASP A 169 -16.67 8.04 0.17
C ASP A 169 -15.65 8.15 1.29
N VAL A 170 -14.69 7.23 1.30
CA VAL A 170 -13.69 7.15 2.38
C VAL A 170 -12.86 8.45 2.44
N ARG A 171 -12.71 9.00 3.64
CA ARG A 171 -11.95 10.22 3.95
C ARG A 171 -10.77 9.93 4.87
N GLY A 172 -9.86 10.87 5.10
CA GLY A 172 -8.70 10.69 5.97
C GLY A 172 -7.66 9.71 5.42
N LEU A 173 -7.44 9.67 4.10
CA LEU A 173 -6.62 8.65 3.46
C LEU A 173 -5.13 8.97 3.63
N PHE A 174 -4.36 8.09 4.24
CA PHE A 174 -2.92 8.27 4.42
C PHE A 174 -2.14 7.23 3.62
N GLU A 175 -1.51 7.70 2.54
CA GLU A 175 -0.68 6.86 1.67
C GLU A 175 0.71 6.69 2.29
N LEU A 176 1.02 5.47 2.74
CA LEU A 176 2.29 5.14 3.40
C LEU A 176 3.49 5.39 2.51
N SER A 177 3.34 5.21 1.18
CA SER A 177 4.41 5.49 0.22
C SER A 177 4.90 6.93 0.30
N HIS A 178 4.03 7.90 0.62
CA HIS A 178 4.42 9.30 0.76
C HIS A 178 5.35 9.49 1.96
N LEU A 179 5.01 8.90 3.11
CA LEU A 179 5.82 8.98 4.32
C LEU A 179 7.14 8.22 4.15
N TYR A 180 7.11 7.04 3.54
CA TYR A 180 8.31 6.26 3.19
C TYR A 180 9.29 7.10 2.36
N LYS A 181 8.81 7.72 1.27
CA LYS A 181 9.65 8.54 0.39
C LYS A 181 10.21 9.76 1.11
N LEU A 182 9.39 10.40 1.95
CA LEU A 182 9.82 11.53 2.76
C LEU A 182 10.97 11.12 3.68
N ILE A 183 10.80 10.09 4.52
CA ILE A 183 11.85 9.73 5.49
C ILE A 183 13.12 9.19 4.83
N LYS A 184 12.99 8.51 3.68
CA LYS A 184 14.13 7.89 3.01
C LYS A 184 15.06 8.91 2.34
N PHE A 185 14.49 10.00 1.84
CA PHE A 185 15.20 10.95 0.99
C PHE A 185 15.33 12.36 1.56
N SER A 186 14.82 12.61 2.78
CA SER A 186 14.95 13.92 3.44
C SER A 186 16.37 14.24 3.87
N SER A 187 17.21 13.24 4.17
CA SER A 187 18.59 13.46 4.64
C SER A 187 19.60 13.77 3.53
N SER A 188 19.20 13.72 2.25
CA SER A 188 20.10 13.97 1.12
C SER A 188 19.45 14.88 0.11
N ARG A 189 19.99 16.09 -0.01
CA ARG A 189 19.56 17.12 -0.97
C ARG A 189 19.55 16.59 -2.41
N ALA A 190 20.59 15.88 -2.83
CA ALA A 190 20.70 15.28 -4.16
C ALA A 190 19.56 14.27 -4.46
N GLN A 191 18.97 13.68 -3.43
CA GLN A 191 17.91 12.68 -3.52
C GLN A 191 16.51 13.27 -3.32
N GLN A 192 16.36 14.55 -3.02
CA GLN A 192 15.08 15.19 -2.74
C GLN A 192 14.07 15.04 -3.90
N LYS A 193 14.53 14.98 -5.16
CA LYS A 193 13.70 14.66 -6.34
C LYS A 193 13.00 13.29 -6.29
N LEU A 194 13.47 12.39 -5.42
CA LEU A 194 12.87 11.08 -5.20
C LEU A 194 11.70 11.13 -4.20
N ILE A 195 11.50 12.26 -3.51
CA ILE A 195 10.32 12.56 -2.69
C ILE A 195 9.16 12.92 -3.63
N ASN A 196 8.41 11.90 -4.04
CA ASN A 196 7.29 12.04 -4.96
C ASN A 196 6.18 11.05 -4.60
N LYS A 197 5.06 11.11 -5.33
CA LYS A 197 3.86 10.29 -5.08
C LYS A 197 3.92 8.88 -5.72
N LYS A 198 5.10 8.43 -6.18
CA LYS A 198 5.24 7.05 -6.71
C LYS A 198 5.12 6.05 -5.58
N LEU A 199 4.30 5.03 -5.80
CA LEU A 199 4.03 3.97 -4.83
C LEU A 199 5.28 3.13 -4.55
N VAL A 200 5.36 2.64 -3.31
CA VAL A 200 6.33 1.64 -2.86
C VAL A 200 5.54 0.46 -2.31
N SER A 201 5.83 -0.76 -2.76
CA SER A 201 5.02 -1.92 -2.35
C SER A 201 5.04 -2.12 -0.84
N LEU A 202 3.92 -2.58 -0.27
CA LEU A 202 3.78 -2.85 1.16
C LEU A 202 4.91 -3.77 1.66
N ALA A 203 5.19 -4.86 0.94
CA ALA A 203 6.27 -5.78 1.27
C ALA A 203 7.66 -5.12 1.34
N THR A 204 7.94 -4.15 0.46
CA THR A 204 9.21 -3.39 0.50
C THR A 204 9.28 -2.53 1.76
N GLN A 205 8.19 -1.82 2.07
CA GLN A 205 8.11 -0.97 3.27
C GLN A 205 8.22 -1.81 4.55
N VAL A 206 7.53 -2.95 4.63
CA VAL A 206 7.60 -3.90 5.75
C VAL A 206 9.01 -4.45 5.92
N GLN A 207 9.65 -4.91 4.84
CA GLN A 207 11.01 -5.42 4.94
C GLN A 207 12.01 -4.35 5.43
N GLU A 208 11.89 -3.12 4.93
CA GLU A 208 12.81 -2.03 5.26
C GLU A 208 12.57 -1.44 6.66
N HIS A 209 11.32 -1.39 7.12
CA HIS A 209 10.99 -0.70 8.37
C HIS A 209 10.61 -1.62 9.50
N LEU A 210 10.08 -2.81 9.20
CA LEU A 210 9.73 -3.84 10.19
C LEU A 210 10.71 -5.02 10.21
N HIS A 211 11.77 -4.94 9.38
CA HIS A 211 12.97 -5.76 9.42
C HIS A 211 12.77 -7.26 9.11
N LEU A 212 11.57 -7.70 8.78
CA LEU A 212 11.23 -9.07 8.39
C LEU A 212 10.60 -9.06 6.98
N PRO A 213 10.86 -10.08 6.15
CA PRO A 213 10.23 -10.15 4.83
C PRO A 213 8.72 -10.36 4.99
N MET A 214 7.91 -9.77 4.12
CA MET A 214 6.47 -10.04 4.08
C MET A 214 6.16 -11.10 3.04
N TYR A 215 5.28 -12.05 3.36
CA TYR A 215 4.77 -12.97 2.36
C TYR A 215 4.00 -12.18 1.29
N LYS A 216 4.46 -12.24 0.03
CA LYS A 216 3.85 -11.48 -1.06
C LYS A 216 2.45 -11.98 -1.43
N GLY A 217 2.12 -13.21 -1.04
CA GLY A 217 0.78 -13.74 -1.21
C GLY A 217 0.33 -13.89 -2.66
N ASP A 218 1.22 -14.02 -3.66
CA ASP A 218 0.80 -14.04 -5.07
C ASP A 218 -0.30 -15.08 -5.37
N VAL A 219 -0.28 -16.23 -4.69
CA VAL A 219 -1.33 -17.26 -4.74
C VAL A 219 -2.60 -16.82 -4.00
N VAL A 220 -2.45 -16.30 -2.78
CA VAL A 220 -3.55 -15.89 -1.90
C VAL A 220 -4.28 -14.66 -2.42
N ARG A 221 -3.54 -13.62 -2.81
CA ARG A 221 -4.03 -12.39 -3.45
C ARG A 221 -4.84 -12.69 -4.71
N GLY A 222 -4.44 -13.72 -5.46
CA GLY A 222 -5.13 -14.17 -6.66
C GLY A 222 -6.32 -15.12 -6.43
N SER A 223 -6.64 -15.45 -5.17
CA SER A 223 -7.67 -16.44 -4.82
C SER A 223 -9.10 -15.93 -5.02
N ASP A 224 -10.09 -16.83 -4.89
CA ASP A 224 -11.51 -16.48 -4.94
C ASP A 224 -11.96 -15.87 -3.60
N TRP A 225 -11.83 -14.56 -3.50
CA TRP A 225 -12.30 -13.77 -2.35
C TRP A 225 -13.83 -13.73 -2.20
N SER A 226 -14.62 -14.28 -3.13
CA SER A 226 -16.09 -14.36 -2.98
C SER A 226 -16.56 -15.54 -2.13
N ARG A 227 -15.63 -16.42 -1.70
CA ARG A 227 -15.90 -17.64 -0.94
C ARG A 227 -15.34 -17.54 0.47
N GLY A 228 -15.80 -18.42 1.35
CA GLY A 228 -15.31 -18.49 2.74
C GLY A 228 -13.79 -18.57 2.81
N LEU A 229 -13.19 -17.68 3.62
CA LEU A 229 -11.75 -17.62 3.79
C LEU A 229 -11.20 -18.85 4.52
N ASN A 230 -10.12 -19.41 3.99
CA ASN A 230 -9.27 -20.35 4.71
C ASN A 230 -8.30 -19.60 5.65
N LEU A 231 -7.55 -20.35 6.46
CA LEU A 231 -6.63 -19.76 7.45
C LEU A 231 -5.50 -18.94 6.81
N GLU A 232 -5.03 -19.33 5.63
CA GLU A 232 -3.98 -18.61 4.90
C GLU A 232 -4.49 -17.24 4.41
N GLN A 233 -5.69 -17.19 3.82
CA GLN A 233 -6.37 -15.96 3.41
C GLN A 233 -6.64 -15.03 4.61
N ILE A 234 -7.09 -15.58 5.73
CA ILE A 234 -7.29 -14.80 6.97
C ILE A 234 -5.98 -14.19 7.44
N ARG A 235 -4.89 -14.98 7.48
CA ARG A 235 -3.57 -14.50 7.92
C ARG A 235 -3.01 -13.43 6.98
N TYR A 236 -3.17 -13.61 5.67
CA TYR A 236 -2.77 -12.66 4.65
C TYR A 236 -3.53 -11.33 4.82
N ALA A 237 -4.87 -11.34 4.74
CA ALA A 237 -5.68 -10.13 4.83
C ALA A 237 -5.53 -9.41 6.19
N ALA A 238 -5.38 -10.18 7.27
CA ALA A 238 -5.12 -9.57 8.55
C ALA A 238 -3.75 -8.90 8.63
N SER A 239 -2.73 -9.45 7.98
CA SER A 239 -1.39 -8.88 7.99
C SER A 239 -1.29 -7.66 7.07
N ASP A 240 -1.97 -7.64 5.92
CA ASP A 240 -1.95 -6.51 4.97
C ASP A 240 -2.47 -5.22 5.63
N SER A 241 -3.68 -5.26 6.20
CA SER A 241 -4.23 -4.12 6.92
C SER A 241 -3.45 -3.78 8.20
N TYR A 242 -3.00 -4.77 8.97
CA TYR A 242 -2.24 -4.54 10.21
C TYR A 242 -0.86 -3.94 9.96
N ALA A 243 -0.20 -4.28 8.84
CA ALA A 243 1.08 -3.70 8.45
C ALA A 243 0.99 -2.18 8.34
N GLY A 244 -0.13 -1.64 7.87
CA GLY A 244 -0.30 -0.20 7.73
C GLY A 244 -0.17 0.54 9.07
N VAL A 245 -0.76 0.02 10.14
CA VAL A 245 -0.69 0.61 11.49
C VAL A 245 0.75 0.63 12.00
N GLN A 246 1.44 -0.50 11.87
CA GLN A 246 2.81 -0.64 12.39
C GLN A 246 3.82 0.16 11.57
N LEU A 247 3.66 0.19 10.25
CA LEU A 247 4.46 1.02 9.36
C LEU A 247 4.28 2.50 9.66
N PHE A 248 3.04 2.97 9.85
CA PHE A 248 2.79 4.36 10.18
C PHE A 248 3.51 4.75 11.47
N ASP A 249 3.34 3.98 12.54
CA ASP A 249 3.95 4.24 13.84
C ASP A 249 5.48 4.27 13.78
N THR A 250 6.10 3.23 13.19
CA THR A 250 7.55 3.15 13.02
C THR A 250 8.09 4.28 12.15
N MET A 251 7.45 4.58 11.01
CA MET A 251 7.91 5.64 10.12
C MET A 251 7.69 7.03 10.69
N GLU A 252 6.65 7.25 11.50
CA GLU A 252 6.46 8.50 12.23
C GLU A 252 7.53 8.72 13.29
N CYS A 253 7.96 7.67 14.00
CA CYS A 253 9.12 7.74 14.89
C CYS A 253 10.37 8.19 14.13
N LYS A 254 10.62 7.59 12.95
CA LYS A 254 11.75 7.95 12.08
C LYS A 254 11.64 9.39 11.57
N ARG A 255 10.44 9.83 11.15
CA ARG A 255 10.21 11.21 10.67
C ARG A 255 10.51 12.24 11.76
N LYS A 256 10.03 12.00 12.99
CA LYS A 256 10.26 12.89 14.14
C LYS A 256 11.71 12.93 14.61
N ALA A 257 12.53 11.96 14.23
CA ALA A 257 13.95 11.92 14.54
C ALA A 257 14.83 12.57 13.46
N LEU A 258 14.24 13.05 12.36
CA LEU A 258 14.97 13.80 11.34
C LEU A 258 15.20 15.25 11.81
N GLU A 259 16.35 15.80 11.46
CA GLU A 259 16.70 17.19 11.73
C GLU A 259 17.10 17.91 10.43
N PRO A 260 16.40 18.98 10.04
CA PRO A 260 15.12 19.44 10.60
C PRO A 260 13.98 18.45 10.36
N THR A 261 13.03 18.35 11.30
CA THR A 261 11.88 17.44 11.17
C THR A 261 10.94 17.90 10.05
N PRO A 262 10.75 17.11 8.97
CA PRO A 262 9.84 17.50 7.91
C PRO A 262 8.38 17.36 8.38
N PRO A 263 7.46 18.22 7.90
CA PRO A 263 6.04 18.07 8.21
C PRO A 263 5.51 16.73 7.71
N ARG A 264 4.55 16.17 8.44
CA ARG A 264 3.88 14.93 8.01
C ARG A 264 3.19 15.14 6.65
N PRO A 265 3.22 14.15 5.74
CA PRO A 265 2.42 14.19 4.52
C PRO A 265 0.93 14.41 4.83
N SER A 266 0.27 15.26 4.05
CA SER A 266 -1.17 15.45 4.13
C SER A 266 -1.92 14.21 3.66
N HIS A 267 -3.19 14.07 4.05
CA HIS A 267 -4.06 13.03 3.52
C HIS A 267 -4.15 13.10 1.98
N ALA A 268 -4.10 11.93 1.35
CA ALA A 268 -3.85 11.74 -0.06
C ALA A 268 -4.98 12.28 -0.96
N GLU A 269 -6.23 12.27 -0.49
CA GLU A 269 -7.40 12.82 -1.16
C GLU A 269 -7.36 14.34 -1.30
N LEU A 270 -6.60 15.05 -0.45
CA LEU A 270 -6.41 16.50 -0.55
C LEU A 270 -5.51 16.90 -1.73
N ASN A 271 -4.82 15.95 -2.34
CA ASN A 271 -3.93 16.14 -3.49
C ASN A 271 -2.78 17.14 -3.28
N LEU A 272 -2.50 17.53 -2.04
CA LEU A 272 -1.42 18.48 -1.72
C LEU A 272 -0.03 17.90 -2.02
N PRO A 273 0.99 18.75 -2.27
CA PRO A 273 2.38 18.32 -2.41
C PRO A 273 2.92 17.66 -1.14
N ILE A 274 3.90 16.75 -1.29
CA ILE A 274 4.69 16.27 -0.15
C ILE A 274 5.66 17.40 0.20
N ARG A 275 5.56 17.90 1.43
CA ARG A 275 6.42 18.98 1.94
C ARG A 275 7.68 18.39 2.56
N VAL A 276 8.80 19.05 2.33
CA VAL A 276 10.08 18.79 3.01
C VAL A 276 10.21 19.73 4.22
N ALA A 277 11.24 19.53 5.04
CA ALA A 277 11.52 20.43 6.14
C ALA A 277 11.91 21.83 5.63
N GLU A 278 11.39 22.87 6.29
CA GLU A 278 11.74 24.27 6.02
C GLU A 278 13.17 24.55 6.51
N GLY A 279 13.96 25.32 5.77
CA GLY A 279 15.30 25.75 6.21
C GLY A 279 16.49 24.87 5.81
N LEU A 280 16.32 23.92 4.86
CA LEU A 280 17.47 23.33 4.17
C LEU A 280 18.11 24.38 3.25
N GLU A 281 19.01 25.20 3.82
CA GLU A 281 19.83 26.14 3.06
C GLU A 281 20.59 25.40 1.95
N ILE A 282 20.58 26.01 0.78
CA ILE A 282 21.31 25.53 -0.39
C ILE A 282 22.71 26.11 -0.22
N GLU A 283 23.73 25.28 0.04
CA GLU A 283 25.07 25.70 -0.38
C GLU A 283 24.98 25.87 -1.90
N THR A 284 24.98 27.13 -2.34
CA THR A 284 25.43 27.46 -3.69
C THR A 284 26.85 26.96 -3.77
N ASP A 285 27.13 26.03 -4.68
CA ASP A 285 28.52 25.73 -5.04
C ASP A 285 29.21 27.08 -5.24
N GLY A 286 30.20 27.36 -4.39
CA GLY A 286 30.93 28.62 -4.41
C GLY A 286 31.43 28.89 -5.82
N GLU A 287 31.36 30.16 -6.22
CA GLU A 287 31.97 30.66 -7.45
C GLU A 287 33.35 30.02 -7.61
N VAL A 288 33.46 29.11 -8.59
CA VAL A 288 34.76 28.75 -9.11
C VAL A 288 35.11 29.95 -9.98
N ASP A 289 36.06 30.76 -9.50
CA ASP A 289 36.75 31.76 -10.31
C ASP A 289 37.25 31.07 -11.58
N VAL A 290 36.55 31.30 -12.69
CA VAL A 290 37.05 30.96 -14.01
C VAL A 290 37.90 32.14 -14.43
N GLU A 291 39.21 31.99 -14.25
CA GLU A 291 40.19 32.85 -14.91
C GLU A 291 39.94 32.83 -16.42
N ASP A 292 39.87 34.06 -16.93
CA ASP A 292 39.85 34.53 -18.30
C ASP A 292 40.69 33.69 -19.28
N GLU A 293 40.07 33.20 -20.36
CA GLU A 293 40.65 33.27 -21.70
C GLU A 293 39.55 33.21 -22.80
N GLY A 294 39.38 34.34 -23.51
CA GLY A 294 39.15 34.34 -24.96
C GLY A 294 37.71 34.35 -25.50
N GLU A 295 37.25 35.53 -25.90
CA GLU A 295 36.01 35.78 -26.65
C GLU A 295 36.19 35.57 -28.19
N PRO A 296 35.16 35.65 -29.07
CA PRO A 296 34.35 34.51 -29.54
C PRO A 296 34.39 34.30 -31.09
N GLU A 297 34.05 33.10 -31.58
CA GLU A 297 33.64 32.89 -32.99
C GLU A 297 32.12 32.64 -33.15
N LYS A 298 31.55 33.28 -34.17
CA LYS A 298 30.11 33.39 -34.48
C LYS A 298 29.52 32.13 -35.14
N PRO A 299 28.18 31.95 -35.10
CA PRO A 299 27.54 30.65 -35.26
C PRO A 299 27.28 30.25 -36.71
N VAL A 300 27.46 28.96 -37.03
CA VAL A 300 26.96 28.36 -38.27
C VAL A 300 25.62 27.66 -38.00
N VAL A 301 24.58 28.20 -38.62
CA VAL A 301 23.19 27.71 -38.56
C VAL A 301 23.03 26.45 -39.43
N ALA A 302 22.89 25.28 -38.80
CA ALA A 302 22.51 24.04 -39.49
C ALA A 302 20.98 23.89 -39.55
N LYS A 303 20.41 24.09 -40.75
CA LYS A 303 18.99 23.84 -41.05
C LYS A 303 18.68 22.34 -40.97
N ARG A 304 17.98 21.89 -39.93
CA ARG A 304 17.36 20.55 -39.89
C ARG A 304 16.08 20.51 -40.73
N LYS A 305 16.13 19.77 -41.84
CA LYS A 305 14.96 19.43 -42.67
C LYS A 305 14.08 18.42 -41.92
N TYR A 306 12.83 18.80 -41.66
CA TYR A 306 11.76 17.87 -41.25
C TYR A 306 11.30 17.07 -42.47
N THR A 307 11.49 15.75 -42.47
CA THR A 307 10.78 14.83 -43.37
C THR A 307 9.66 14.13 -42.60
N ARG A 308 8.42 14.51 -42.89
CA ARG A 308 7.20 13.80 -42.48
C ARG A 308 7.16 12.46 -43.22
N LYS A 309 7.22 11.33 -42.51
CA LYS A 309 6.75 10.04 -43.05
C LYS A 309 5.24 9.96 -42.86
N ALA A 310 4.51 10.08 -43.97
CA ALA A 310 3.09 9.79 -44.04
C ALA A 310 2.88 8.27 -43.96
N VAL A 311 1.97 7.83 -43.09
CA VAL A 311 1.45 6.45 -43.06
C VAL A 311 0.26 6.42 -44.00
N ALA A 312 0.36 5.63 -45.07
CA ALA A 312 -0.71 5.41 -46.03
C ALA A 312 -1.67 4.34 -45.51
N TYR A 313 -2.97 4.67 -45.44
CA TYR A 313 -4.05 3.70 -45.34
C TYR A 313 -4.49 3.29 -46.76
N PRO A 314 -4.64 2.00 -47.09
CA PRO A 314 -5.30 1.62 -48.33
C PRO A 314 -6.82 1.76 -48.19
N ALA A 315 -7.40 2.42 -49.20
CA ALA A 315 -8.82 2.68 -49.35
C ALA A 315 -9.59 1.44 -49.82
N LYS A 316 -10.89 1.47 -49.51
CA LYS A 316 -11.94 0.52 -49.88
C LYS A 316 -12.06 0.36 -51.40
N VAL A 317 -12.30 -0.87 -51.84
CA VAL A 317 -12.92 -1.18 -53.14
C VAL A 317 -14.36 -1.59 -52.87
N LYS A 318 -15.30 -0.96 -53.59
CA LYS A 318 -16.70 -1.36 -53.76
C LYS A 318 -16.86 -1.89 -55.19
N ASP A 319 -17.56 -3.00 -55.33
CA ASP A 319 -18.73 -3.23 -56.22
C ASP A 319 -19.16 -4.70 -55.99
N GLY A 320 -20.43 -4.97 -55.65
CA GLY A 320 -21.53 -5.26 -56.61
C GLY A 320 -21.44 -6.76 -56.99
N ASP A 321 -22.40 -7.66 -56.83
CA ASP A 321 -23.86 -7.57 -56.87
C ASP A 321 -24.51 -8.89 -56.37
N ALA A 322 -25.77 -8.78 -55.95
CA ALA A 322 -26.89 -9.74 -56.05
C ALA A 322 -26.79 -11.22 -55.53
N LYS A 323 -27.65 -11.56 -54.55
CA LYS A 323 -28.89 -12.39 -54.72
C LYS A 323 -29.37 -13.05 -53.40
N MET A 324 -30.57 -12.65 -52.99
CA MET A 324 -31.79 -13.39 -52.61
C MET A 324 -31.76 -14.90 -52.23
N GLU A 325 -32.75 -15.25 -51.39
CA GLU A 325 -33.27 -16.59 -50.97
C GLU A 325 -32.46 -17.31 -49.88
N GLU A 326 -33.02 -18.11 -48.97
CA GLU A 326 -34.35 -18.33 -48.38
C GLU A 326 -34.11 -19.24 -47.16
N ALA A 327 -35.12 -19.37 -46.30
CA ALA A 327 -35.28 -20.26 -45.16
C ALA A 327 -34.54 -21.61 -45.19
N ILE A 328 -34.23 -22.16 -43.99
CA ILE A 328 -34.71 -23.46 -43.50
C ILE A 328 -34.22 -23.68 -42.06
N ARG A 329 -35.22 -23.85 -41.17
CA ARG A 329 -35.26 -24.62 -39.90
C ARG A 329 -34.19 -24.40 -38.84
#